data_AF-A0A0F9EPB7-F1
#
_entry.id   AF-A0A0F9EPB7-F1
#
_cell.length_a   1.000
_cell.length_b   1.000
_cell.length_c   1.000
_cell.angle_alpha   90.00
_cell.angle_beta   90.00
_cell.angle_gamma   90.00
#
_symmetry.space_group_name_H-M   'P 1'
#
loop_
_entity.id
_entity.type
_entity.pdbx_description
1 polymer ?
#
loop_
_entity_poly.entity_id
_entity_poly.type
_entity_poly.pdbx_seq_one_letter_code
_entity_poly.pdbx_strand_id
1 'polypeptide(L)'
;MHVDSPSTVISTAESRGAYSIGFQSLVAQQFAPEYWITGTGFTFGGIFTWLTSTVIDGTWKPIFLRSSMAEGAMAMAPFGPKVSQNVQDQVLQARHDVEAGDIVVFAGPIRGQEGNVVIAEGEVLTDDLMSSVDWFVQGVIGSPK
;
A
#
# COMPACT_ATOMS: atom_id res chain seq x y z
N MET A 1 -1.06 10.94 -10.58
CA MET A 1 -0.68 11.86 -9.48
C MET A 1 -1.89 11.98 -8.57
N HIS A 2 -1.80 11.49 -7.32
CA HIS A 2 -2.84 11.65 -6.31
C HIS A 2 -2.49 12.91 -5.51
N VAL A 3 -3.32 13.95 -5.57
CA VAL A 3 -3.03 15.31 -5.06
C VAL A 3 -3.88 15.72 -3.86
N ASP A 4 -4.71 14.82 -3.33
CA ASP A 4 -5.61 15.14 -2.23
C ASP A 4 -4.94 14.92 -0.87
N SER A 5 -5.14 15.89 0.03
CA SER A 5 -4.75 15.72 1.44
C SER A 5 -5.60 14.60 2.07
N PRO A 6 -5.00 13.64 2.79
CA PRO A 6 -5.76 12.59 3.46
C PRO A 6 -6.61 13.14 4.63
N SER A 7 -6.36 14.37 5.09
CA SER A 7 -6.99 14.96 6.27
C SER A 7 -8.52 15.01 6.18
N THR A 8 -9.09 15.45 5.05
CA THR A 8 -10.55 15.65 4.95
C THR A 8 -11.31 14.34 5.09
N VAL A 9 -10.82 13.28 4.43
CA VAL A 9 -11.47 11.95 4.47
C VAL A 9 -11.33 11.34 5.86
N ILE A 10 -10.12 11.37 6.43
CA ILE A 10 -9.84 10.79 7.75
C ILE A 10 -10.64 11.51 8.84
N SER A 11 -10.61 12.84 8.89
CA SER A 11 -11.37 13.61 9.88
C SER A 11 -12.88 13.42 9.73
N THR A 12 -13.37 13.27 8.49
CA THR A 12 -14.80 12.98 8.25
C THR A 12 -15.18 11.60 8.79
N ALA A 13 -14.37 10.57 8.53
CA ALA A 13 -14.60 9.23 9.05
C ALA A 13 -14.62 9.24 10.59
N GLU A 14 -13.62 9.88 11.20
CA GLU A 14 -13.52 10.07 12.64
C GLU A 14 -14.78 10.72 13.23
N SER A 15 -15.21 11.86 12.67
CA SER A 15 -16.41 12.59 13.14
C SER A 15 -17.71 11.77 13.05
N ARG A 16 -17.71 10.71 12.21
CA ARG A 16 -18.85 9.81 12.01
C ARG A 16 -18.70 8.50 12.77
N GLY A 17 -17.64 8.34 13.56
CA GLY A 17 -17.32 7.09 14.26
C GLY A 17 -17.02 5.93 13.33
N ALA A 18 -16.53 6.22 12.13
CA ALA A 18 -16.16 5.23 11.13
C ALA A 18 -14.64 5.01 11.13
N TYR A 19 -14.23 3.75 11.00
CA TYR A 19 -12.82 3.40 10.95
C TYR A 19 -12.14 3.89 9.67
N SER A 20 -10.86 4.25 9.77
CA SER A 20 -10.03 4.66 8.63
C SER A 20 -8.67 3.97 8.61
N ILE A 21 -8.17 3.70 7.40
CA ILE A 21 -6.79 3.33 7.13
C ILE A 21 -6.16 4.48 6.36
N GLY A 22 -5.08 5.06 6.87
CA GLY A 22 -4.42 6.19 6.22
C GLY A 22 -3.52 5.80 5.07
N PHE A 23 -3.26 6.79 4.21
CA PHE A 23 -2.40 6.65 3.04
C PHE A 23 -1.45 7.85 2.95
N GLN A 24 -0.28 7.63 2.34
CA GLN A 24 0.82 8.57 2.08
C GLN A 24 1.59 9.12 3.28
N SER A 25 0.97 9.25 4.45
CA SER A 25 1.55 9.93 5.59
C SER A 25 1.41 9.14 6.89
N LEU A 26 2.54 8.87 7.55
CA LEU A 26 2.57 8.24 8.87
C LEU A 26 1.97 9.12 9.98
N VAL A 27 1.89 10.44 9.76
CA VAL A 27 1.32 11.38 10.72
C VAL A 27 -0.17 11.63 10.50
N ALA A 28 -0.78 11.00 9.50
CA ALA A 28 -2.21 11.17 9.22
C ALA A 28 -3.11 10.69 10.37
N GLN A 29 -2.60 9.81 11.25
CA GLN A 29 -3.29 9.33 12.44
C GLN A 29 -3.74 10.45 13.38
N GLN A 30 -3.06 11.61 13.39
CA GLN A 30 -3.44 12.77 14.21
C GLN A 30 -4.85 13.30 13.90
N PHE A 31 -5.41 12.97 12.73
CA PHE A 31 -6.75 13.39 12.30
C PHE A 31 -7.86 12.41 12.73
N ALA A 32 -7.51 11.23 13.27
CA ALA A 32 -8.45 10.21 13.73
C ALA A 32 -8.01 9.57 15.05
N PRO A 33 -8.05 10.29 16.19
CA PRO A 33 -7.56 9.78 17.46
C PRO A 33 -8.29 8.52 17.96
N GLU A 34 -9.57 8.32 17.62
CA GLU A 34 -10.39 7.23 18.14
C GLU A 34 -10.61 6.09 17.13
N TYR A 35 -10.84 6.39 15.86
CA TYR A 35 -11.25 5.44 14.83
C TYR A 35 -10.17 5.19 13.76
N TRP A 36 -8.91 5.53 14.06
CA TRP A 36 -7.77 5.08 13.26
C TRP A 36 -7.51 3.57 13.42
N ILE A 37 -7.24 2.87 12.32
CA ILE A 37 -6.75 1.49 12.35
C ILE A 37 -5.22 1.47 12.28
N THR A 38 -4.66 1.92 11.15
CA THR A 38 -3.23 2.09 10.85
C THR A 38 -3.15 2.91 9.55
N GLY A 39 -1.99 3.00 8.90
CA GLY A 39 -1.86 3.57 7.57
C GLY A 39 -0.52 3.26 6.95
N THR A 40 -0.40 3.49 5.64
CA THR A 40 0.88 3.41 4.93
C THR A 40 1.38 4.83 4.65
N GLY A 41 2.68 5.05 4.83
CA GLY A 41 3.32 6.32 4.54
C GLY A 41 4.62 6.16 3.79
N PHE A 42 4.96 7.12 2.94
CA PHE A 42 6.20 7.09 2.16
C PHE A 42 7.37 7.63 2.97
N THR A 43 8.51 6.95 2.90
CA THR A 43 9.76 7.27 3.63
C THR A 43 10.92 7.49 2.66
N PHE A 44 10.70 8.27 1.60
CA PHE A 44 11.64 8.49 0.50
C PHE A 44 12.94 9.23 0.85
N GLY A 45 13.12 9.69 2.09
CA GLY A 45 14.30 10.46 2.49
C GLY A 45 15.61 9.78 2.11
N GLY A 46 15.77 8.50 2.44
CA GLY A 46 16.97 7.73 2.11
C GLY A 46 17.17 7.55 0.60
N ILE A 47 16.09 7.29 -0.15
CA ILE A 47 16.12 7.14 -1.62
C ILE A 47 16.55 8.44 -2.28
N PHE A 48 16.01 9.58 -1.85
CA PHE A 48 16.42 10.87 -2.39
C PHE A 48 17.86 11.20 -2.05
N THR A 49 18.31 10.93 -0.82
CA THR A 49 19.72 11.09 -0.44
C THR A 49 20.62 10.26 -1.36
N TRP A 50 20.34 8.97 -1.53
CA TRP A 50 21.10 8.10 -2.41
C TRP A 50 21.12 8.60 -3.86
N LEU A 51 19.95 8.92 -4.42
CA LEU A 51 19.83 9.38 -5.80
C LEU A 51 20.63 10.67 -6.03
N THR A 52 20.51 11.64 -5.11
CA THR A 52 21.28 12.89 -5.18
C THR A 52 22.77 12.64 -5.10
N SER A 53 23.25 11.73 -4.24
CA SER A 53 24.66 11.36 -4.19
C SER A 53 25.18 10.83 -5.53
N THR A 54 24.43 9.97 -6.22
CA THR A 54 24.87 9.46 -7.55
C THR A 54 24.99 10.55 -8.60
N VAL A 55 24.17 11.60 -8.52
CA VAL A 55 24.24 12.76 -9.43
C VAL A 55 25.45 13.61 -9.11
N ILE A 56 25.70 13.89 -7.82
CA ILE A 56 26.88 14.63 -7.35
C ILE A 56 28.18 13.91 -7.78
N ASP A 57 28.21 12.59 -7.65
CA ASP A 57 29.37 11.76 -7.99
C ASP A 57 29.54 11.54 -9.51
N GLY A 58 28.60 12.04 -10.34
CA GLY A 58 28.62 11.85 -11.80
C GLY A 58 28.40 10.40 -12.24
N THR A 59 27.88 9.54 -11.36
CA THR A 59 27.66 8.10 -11.61
C THR A 59 26.21 7.76 -11.95
N TRP A 60 25.30 8.75 -11.87
CA TRP A 60 23.89 8.56 -12.16
C TRP A 60 23.65 8.01 -13.58
N LYS A 61 22.69 7.09 -13.69
CA LYS A 61 22.17 6.55 -14.95
C LYS A 61 20.65 6.56 -14.92
N PRO A 62 19.97 6.63 -16.09
CA PRO A 62 18.53 6.46 -16.16
C PRO A 62 18.09 5.14 -15.53
N ILE A 63 17.13 5.21 -14.61
CA ILE A 63 16.58 4.06 -13.90
C ILE A 63 15.06 4.17 -13.78
N PHE A 64 14.37 3.03 -13.86
CA PHE A 64 12.98 2.90 -13.43
C PHE A 64 12.99 2.34 -12.01
N LEU A 65 12.76 3.20 -11.02
CA LEU A 65 12.80 2.82 -9.61
C LEU A 65 11.38 2.52 -9.11
N ARG A 66 11.11 1.25 -8.83
CA ARG A 66 9.96 0.80 -8.05
C ARG A 66 10.50 0.30 -6.72
N SER A 67 9.92 0.75 -5.62
CA SER A 67 10.45 0.40 -4.31
C SER A 67 9.39 -0.03 -3.31
N SER A 68 9.79 -0.93 -2.41
CA SER A 68 8.91 -1.64 -1.47
C SER A 68 9.06 -1.12 -0.03
N MET A 69 8.24 -1.66 0.89
CA MET A 69 8.45 -1.46 2.33
C MET A 69 9.79 -2.06 2.79
N ALA A 70 10.19 -3.22 2.25
CA ALA A 70 11.46 -3.87 2.58
C ALA A 70 12.68 -3.03 2.18
N GLU A 71 12.56 -2.23 1.12
CA GLU A 71 13.60 -1.30 0.66
C GLU A 71 13.53 0.07 1.35
N GLY A 72 12.62 0.25 2.31
CA GLY A 72 12.50 1.45 3.12
C GLY A 72 11.84 2.64 2.40
N ALA A 73 11.16 2.41 1.28
CA ALA A 73 10.39 3.45 0.59
C ALA A 73 9.04 3.76 1.24
N MET A 74 8.54 2.83 2.05
CA MET A 74 7.26 2.92 2.74
C MET A 74 7.36 2.32 4.14
N ALA A 75 6.50 2.77 5.04
CA ALA A 75 6.34 2.21 6.36
C ALA A 75 4.85 2.14 6.75
N MET A 76 4.56 1.30 7.74
CA MET A 76 3.27 1.22 8.39
C MET A 76 3.25 2.12 9.63
N ALA A 77 2.21 2.94 9.76
CA ALA A 77 2.00 3.79 10.92
C ALA A 77 1.61 2.95 12.15
N PRO A 78 1.74 3.49 13.36
CA PRO A 78 1.23 2.83 14.56
C PRO A 78 -0.26 2.48 14.47
N PHE A 79 -0.65 1.39 15.12
CA PHE A 79 -2.05 1.01 15.24
C PHE A 79 -2.81 2.00 16.13
N GLY A 80 -4.09 2.22 15.82
CA GLY A 80 -4.97 3.03 16.65
C GLY A 80 -5.49 2.29 17.89
N PRO A 81 -6.08 3.01 18.85
CA PRO A 81 -6.38 2.49 20.19
C PRO A 81 -7.45 1.40 20.21
N LYS A 82 -8.29 1.31 19.16
CA LYS A 82 -9.38 0.33 19.06
C LYS A 82 -9.01 -0.95 18.33
N VAL A 83 -7.77 -1.07 17.84
CA VAL A 83 -7.27 -2.29 17.20
C VAL A 83 -6.80 -3.26 18.28
N SER A 84 -7.50 -4.40 18.43
CA SER A 84 -7.14 -5.40 19.43
C SER A 84 -5.78 -6.04 19.13
N GLN A 85 -5.07 -6.50 20.17
CA GLN A 85 -3.75 -7.12 20.00
C GLN A 85 -3.76 -8.27 18.99
N ASN A 86 -4.78 -9.13 19.02
CA ASN A 86 -4.92 -10.22 18.07
C ASN A 86 -4.94 -9.73 16.62
N VAL A 87 -5.67 -8.64 16.32
CA VAL A 87 -5.70 -8.07 14.97
C VAL A 87 -4.34 -7.46 14.61
N GLN A 88 -3.66 -6.80 15.55
CA GLN A 88 -2.32 -6.27 15.32
C GLN A 88 -1.33 -7.39 14.96
N ASP A 89 -1.37 -8.50 15.70
CA ASP A 89 -0.50 -9.66 15.48
C ASP A 89 -0.75 -10.28 14.09
N GLN A 90 -2.02 -10.44 13.70
CA GLN A 90 -2.39 -10.94 12.37
C GLN A 90 -1.85 -10.04 11.24
N VAL A 91 -1.99 -8.71 11.38
CA VAL A 91 -1.50 -7.76 10.37
C VAL A 91 0.02 -7.77 10.31
N LEU A 92 0.69 -7.82 11.46
CA LEU A 92 2.16 -7.86 11.52
C LEU A 92 2.72 -9.17 10.93
N GLN A 93 2.05 -10.29 11.15
CA GLN A 93 2.40 -11.56 10.52
C GLN A 93 2.20 -11.50 9.01
N ALA A 94 1.04 -11.02 8.54
CA ALA A 94 0.80 -10.88 7.10
C ALA A 94 1.81 -9.95 6.42
N ARG A 95 2.21 -8.86 7.10
CA ARG A 95 3.29 -7.99 6.63
C ARG A 95 4.61 -8.74 6.49
N HIS A 96 4.99 -9.50 7.53
CA HIS A 96 6.19 -10.31 7.49
C HIS A 96 6.15 -11.32 6.34
N ASP A 97 5.03 -12.01 6.14
CA ASP A 97 4.87 -13.02 5.10
C ASP A 97 4.92 -12.40 3.69
N VAL A 98 4.39 -11.19 3.51
CA VAL A 98 4.56 -10.42 2.26
C VAL A 98 6.02 -10.03 2.04
N GLU A 99 6.72 -9.56 3.08
CA GLU A 99 8.14 -9.18 3.01
C GLU A 99 9.05 -10.39 2.76
N ALA A 100 8.71 -11.57 3.30
CA ALA A 100 9.42 -12.83 3.09
C ALA A 100 9.12 -13.48 1.73
N GLY A 101 8.05 -13.04 1.04
CA GLY A 101 7.57 -13.63 -0.21
C GLY A 101 6.68 -14.86 -0.03
N ASP A 102 6.31 -15.21 1.20
CA ASP A 102 5.36 -16.28 1.53
C ASP A 102 3.94 -15.92 1.09
N ILE A 103 3.58 -14.63 1.12
CA ILE A 103 2.35 -14.10 0.52
C ILE A 103 2.70 -13.30 -0.74
N VAL A 104 2.23 -13.81 -1.88
CA VAL A 104 2.22 -13.08 -3.16
C VAL A 104 0.81 -12.58 -3.42
N VAL A 105 0.58 -11.28 -3.22
CA VAL A 105 -0.76 -10.65 -3.21
C VAL A 105 -1.58 -10.95 -4.46
N PHE A 106 -0.93 -11.00 -5.62
CA PHE A 106 -1.56 -11.26 -6.91
C PHE A 106 -1.13 -12.61 -7.51
N ALA A 107 -1.13 -13.66 -6.70
CA ALA A 107 -1.02 -15.04 -7.15
C ALA A 107 -2.40 -15.61 -7.50
N GLY A 108 -2.50 -16.29 -8.63
CA GLY A 108 -3.75 -16.92 -9.08
C GLY A 108 -4.10 -18.20 -8.33
N PRO A 109 -5.34 -18.71 -8.49
CA PRO A 109 -6.34 -18.20 -9.42
C PRO A 109 -7.05 -16.94 -8.90
N ILE A 110 -7.06 -15.87 -9.70
CA ILE A 110 -7.83 -14.65 -9.44
C ILE A 110 -8.91 -14.50 -10.50
N ARG A 111 -10.12 -14.19 -10.05
CA ARG A 111 -11.28 -13.92 -10.91
C ARG A 111 -11.54 -12.43 -11.00
N GLY A 112 -11.87 -11.96 -12.20
CA GLY A 112 -12.39 -10.62 -12.43
C GLY A 112 -13.82 -10.46 -11.91
N GLN A 113 -14.32 -9.22 -11.89
CA GLN A 113 -15.69 -8.87 -11.49
C GLN A 113 -16.76 -9.66 -12.23
N GLU A 114 -16.51 -9.98 -13.50
CA GLU A 114 -17.43 -10.74 -14.37
C GLU A 114 -17.31 -12.27 -14.17
N GLY A 115 -16.45 -12.73 -13.25
CA GLY A 115 -16.27 -14.14 -12.90
C GLY A 115 -15.28 -14.91 -13.80
N ASN A 116 -14.79 -14.29 -14.88
CA ASN A 116 -13.71 -14.82 -15.70
C ASN A 116 -12.39 -14.89 -14.91
N VAL A 117 -11.54 -15.86 -15.23
CA VAL A 117 -10.19 -15.94 -14.65
C VAL A 117 -9.32 -14.86 -15.30
N VAL A 118 -8.67 -14.02 -14.49
CA VAL A 118 -7.78 -12.94 -14.95
C VAL A 118 -6.31 -13.20 -14.62
N ILE A 119 -6.03 -14.06 -13.64
CA ILE A 119 -4.70 -14.63 -13.36
C ILE A 119 -4.92 -16.11 -13.10
N ALA A 120 -4.29 -16.98 -13.90
CA ALA A 120 -4.51 -18.43 -13.80
C ALA A 120 -3.87 -19.03 -12.55
N GLU A 121 -4.31 -20.22 -12.15
CA GLU A 121 -3.69 -20.96 -11.06
C GLU A 121 -2.20 -21.21 -11.32
N GLY A 122 -1.36 -20.93 -10.32
CA GLY A 122 0.10 -21.03 -10.45
C GLY A 122 0.77 -19.84 -11.15
N GLU A 123 0.00 -18.88 -11.67
CA GLU A 123 0.54 -17.63 -12.22
C GLU A 123 0.57 -16.51 -11.18
N VAL A 124 1.46 -15.53 -11.40
CA VAL A 124 1.58 -14.32 -10.59
C VAL A 124 1.51 -13.12 -11.51
N LEU A 125 0.77 -12.08 -11.12
CA LEU A 125 0.79 -10.81 -11.83
C LEU A 125 2.14 -10.12 -11.65
N THR A 126 2.92 -10.02 -12.72
CA THR A 126 4.24 -9.39 -12.71
C THR A 126 4.12 -7.87 -12.63
N ASP A 127 5.17 -7.20 -12.12
CA ASP A 127 5.23 -5.74 -12.00
C ASP A 127 4.97 -5.01 -13.32
N ASP A 128 5.47 -5.56 -14.43
CA ASP A 128 5.29 -5.00 -15.77
C ASP A 128 3.81 -5.03 -16.18
N LEU A 129 3.10 -6.12 -15.87
CA LEU A 129 1.68 -6.28 -16.19
C LEU A 129 0.77 -5.51 -15.24
N MET A 130 1.18 -5.27 -13.99
CA MET A 130 0.40 -4.49 -13.02
C MET A 130 0.04 -3.10 -13.55
N SER A 131 0.92 -2.49 -14.34
CA SER A 131 0.70 -1.15 -14.92
C SER A 131 -0.37 -1.12 -16.00
N SER A 132 -0.83 -2.28 -16.47
CA SER A 132 -1.82 -2.45 -17.53
C SER A 132 -3.13 -3.08 -17.06
N VAL A 133 -3.31 -3.24 -15.74
CA VAL A 133 -4.57 -3.76 -15.18
C VAL A 133 -5.71 -2.78 -15.43
N ASP A 134 -6.69 -3.21 -16.21
CA ASP A 134 -7.91 -2.49 -16.57
C ASP A 134 -9.19 -3.24 -16.15
N TRP A 135 -9.05 -4.13 -15.16
CA TRP A 135 -10.11 -4.95 -14.59
C TRP A 135 -10.09 -4.86 -13.06
N PHE A 136 -11.21 -5.22 -12.45
CA PHE A 136 -11.32 -5.37 -11.00
C PHE A 136 -11.58 -6.83 -10.63
N VAL A 137 -11.20 -7.23 -9.43
CA VAL A 137 -11.45 -8.60 -8.92
C VAL A 137 -12.92 -8.82 -8.58
N GLN A 138 -13.32 -10.09 -8.54
CA GLN A 138 -14.64 -10.51 -8.09
C GLN A 138 -14.99 -9.89 -6.73
N GLY A 139 -16.20 -9.35 -6.61
CA GLY A 139 -16.72 -8.72 -5.38
C GLY A 139 -16.53 -7.20 -5.30
N VAL A 140 -15.66 -6.61 -6.13
CA VAL A 140 -15.61 -5.15 -6.29
C VAL A 140 -16.86 -4.68 -7.04
N ILE A 141 -17.44 -3.56 -6.65
CA ILE A 141 -18.53 -2.89 -7.39
C ILE A 141 -18.00 -1.55 -7.90
N GLY A 142 -18.10 -1.32 -9.20
CA GLY A 142 -17.55 -0.14 -9.87
C GLY A 142 -17.12 -0.47 -11.30
N SER A 143 -16.61 0.53 -12.02
CA SER A 143 -16.04 0.37 -13.37
C SER A 143 -14.55 0.72 -13.36
N PRO A 144 -13.67 -0.11 -13.94
CA PRO A 144 -12.25 0.22 -14.10
C PRO A 144 -12.01 1.25 -15.23
N LYS A 145 -13.08 1.61 -15.97
CA LYS A 145 -13.11 2.65 -17.02
C LYS A 145 -14.04 3.80 -16.62
#